data_AF-A0A933BR78-F1
#
_entry.id   AF-A0A933BR78-F1
#
_cell.length_a   1.000
_cell.length_b   1.000
_cell.length_c   1.000
_cell.angle_alpha   90.00
_cell.angle_beta   90.00
_cell.angle_gamma   90.00
#
_symmetry.space_group_name_H-M   'P 1'
#
loop_
_entity.id
_entity.type
_entity.pdbx_description
1 polymer ?
#
loop_
_entity_poly.entity_id
_entity_poly.type
_entity_poly.pdbx_seq_one_letter_code
_entity_poly.pdbx_strand_id
1 'polypeptide(L)'
;MAEYKPLFPTELDRTRHYRKVIIRKTIQIARANPDRTDEEIAELAEREVAPLCDLCVESSFDDAKPLVERYFLDEDKEERQDHVGRFFIHRMEKRLRANDITKYLIPVFAQSVASLLGQEKYEDYGDRLQRLLNKTIKEGMTYQEALESRHGQSLTQEILKSYKHEIANTPGFKDRLKNKMDAELVKLRSNFNGESLNIVETVNFAYEEFLRLID
;
A
#
# COMPACT_ATOMS: atom_id res chain seq x y z
N MET A 1 -30.87 -17.33 19.05
CA MET A 1 -30.59 -15.90 18.79
C MET A 1 -31.31 -15.50 17.53
N ALA A 2 -32.19 -14.50 17.60
CA ALA A 2 -32.88 -14.01 16.40
C ALA A 2 -31.86 -13.43 15.43
N GLU A 3 -31.96 -13.82 14.16
CA GLU A 3 -31.08 -13.36 13.10
C GLU A 3 -31.37 -11.87 12.84
N TYR A 4 -30.43 -10.99 13.21
CA TYR A 4 -30.58 -9.55 13.02
C TYR A 4 -30.65 -9.24 11.52
N LYS A 5 -31.85 -8.87 11.04
CA LYS A 5 -32.07 -8.32 9.71
C LYS A 5 -32.20 -6.79 9.81
N PRO A 6 -31.26 -6.02 9.25
CA PRO A 6 -31.36 -4.57 9.23
C PRO A 6 -32.54 -4.15 8.35
N LEU A 7 -33.28 -3.13 8.80
CA LEU A 7 -34.38 -2.52 8.06
C LEU A 7 -33.92 -1.89 6.74
N PHE A 8 -32.66 -1.44 6.69
CA PHE A 8 -32.03 -0.85 5.51
C PHE A 8 -30.63 -1.46 5.29
N PRO A 9 -30.51 -2.57 4.55
CA PRO A 9 -29.24 -3.27 4.37
C PRO A 9 -28.15 -2.40 3.71
N THR A 10 -28.53 -1.53 2.79
CA THR A 10 -27.63 -0.58 2.11
C THR A 10 -27.12 0.51 3.06
N GLU A 11 -27.93 0.96 4.01
CA GLU A 11 -27.51 1.92 5.03
C GLU A 11 -26.64 1.30 6.11
N LEU A 12 -26.81 0.00 6.37
CA LEU A 12 -25.93 -0.75 7.28
C LEU A 12 -24.50 -0.81 6.74
N ASP A 13 -24.33 -1.18 5.47
CA ASP A 13 -23.00 -1.25 4.85
C ASP A 13 -22.38 0.15 4.72
N ARG A 14 -23.19 1.18 4.42
CA ARG A 14 -22.80 2.60 4.46
C ARG A 14 -22.27 3.02 5.83
N THR A 15 -23.02 2.71 6.89
CA THR A 15 -22.65 3.09 8.27
C THR A 15 -21.42 2.33 8.75
N ARG A 16 -21.28 1.05 8.36
CA ARG A 16 -20.06 0.25 8.62
C ARG A 16 -18.85 0.85 7.93
N HIS A 17 -19.01 1.33 6.70
CA HIS A 17 -17.95 1.96 5.92
C HIS A 17 -17.47 3.25 6.60
N TYR A 18 -18.36 4.19 6.92
CA TYR A 18 -17.98 5.43 7.61
C TYR A 18 -17.34 5.19 8.98
N ARG A 19 -17.87 4.24 9.77
CA ARG A 19 -17.25 3.85 11.05
C ARG A 19 -15.80 3.42 10.87
N LYS A 20 -15.52 2.59 9.86
CA LYS A 20 -14.15 2.14 9.59
C LYS A 20 -13.24 3.31 9.19
N VAL A 21 -13.75 4.27 8.42
CA VAL A 21 -12.99 5.46 8.01
C VAL A 21 -12.59 6.31 9.19
N ILE A 22 -13.57 6.65 10.03
CA ILE A 22 -13.36 7.47 11.23
C ILE A 22 -12.29 6.81 12.11
N ILE A 23 -12.45 5.52 12.41
CA ILE A 23 -11.49 4.75 13.22
C ILE A 23 -10.07 4.80 12.62
N ARG A 24 -9.95 4.60 11.30
CA ARG A 24 -8.64 4.58 10.64
C ARG A 24 -7.97 5.95 10.61
N LYS A 25 -8.72 7.01 10.32
CA LYS A 25 -8.20 8.37 10.29
C LYS A 25 -7.70 8.80 11.66
N THR A 26 -8.44 8.46 12.72
CA THR A 26 -7.99 8.67 14.10
C THR A 26 -6.67 7.92 14.39
N ILE A 27 -6.56 6.64 13.97
CA ILE A 27 -5.30 5.87 14.13
C ILE A 27 -4.14 6.47 13.32
N GLN A 28 -4.39 6.94 12.10
CA GLN A 28 -3.36 7.58 11.26
C GLN A 28 -2.86 8.88 11.86
N ILE A 29 -3.77 9.74 12.34
CA ILE A 29 -3.43 10.98 13.04
C ILE A 29 -2.56 10.67 14.27
N ALA A 30 -2.92 9.64 15.03
CA ALA A 30 -2.14 9.21 16.18
C ALA A 30 -0.72 8.77 15.80
N ARG A 31 -0.58 7.96 14.75
CA ARG A 31 0.72 7.46 14.27
C ARG A 31 1.60 8.55 13.66
N ALA A 32 1.00 9.53 12.99
CA ALA A 32 1.71 10.62 12.34
C ALA A 32 2.21 11.69 13.33
N ASN A 33 1.72 11.67 14.57
CA ASN A 33 2.06 12.66 15.60
C ASN A 33 2.49 11.97 16.91
N PRO A 34 3.55 11.13 16.91
CA PRO A 34 3.94 10.35 18.08
C PRO A 34 4.36 11.20 19.28
N ASP A 35 4.73 12.47 19.05
CA ASP A 35 5.21 13.39 20.08
C ASP A 35 4.09 14.24 20.71
N ARG A 36 2.85 14.14 20.22
CA ARG A 36 1.69 14.85 20.77
C ARG A 36 1.04 14.06 21.89
N THR A 37 0.41 14.78 22.80
CA THR A 37 -0.39 14.20 23.87
C THR A 37 -1.69 13.59 23.33
N ASP A 38 -2.27 12.63 24.05
CA ASP A 38 -3.53 11.99 23.67
C ASP A 38 -4.68 13.01 23.51
N GLU A 39 -4.70 14.07 24.33
CA GLU A 39 -5.68 15.17 24.22
C GLU A 39 -5.53 15.94 22.91
N GLU A 40 -4.29 16.31 22.53
CA GLU A 40 -4.04 17.02 21.27
C GLU A 40 -4.35 16.14 20.05
N ILE A 41 -4.11 14.83 20.17
CA ILE A 41 -4.44 13.83 19.14
C ILE A 41 -5.96 13.72 19.00
N ALA A 42 -6.69 13.70 20.12
CA ALA A 42 -8.14 13.63 20.17
C ALA A 42 -8.78 14.88 19.52
N GLU A 43 -8.33 16.08 19.87
CA GLU A 43 -8.82 17.33 19.25
C GLU A 43 -8.55 17.37 17.74
N LEU A 44 -7.35 16.95 17.33
CA LEU A 44 -7.00 16.92 15.90
C LEU A 44 -7.86 15.90 15.15
N ALA A 45 -8.06 14.72 15.74
CA ALA A 45 -8.90 13.68 15.18
C ALA A 45 -10.36 14.12 15.09
N GLU A 46 -10.92 14.71 16.14
CA GLU A 46 -12.30 15.21 16.17
C GLU A 46 -12.52 16.27 15.08
N ARG A 47 -11.61 17.23 14.94
CA ARG A 47 -11.67 18.24 13.88
C ARG A 47 -11.59 17.65 12.47
N GLU A 48 -10.74 16.65 12.26
CA GLU A 48 -10.54 16.02 10.96
C GLU A 48 -11.68 15.06 10.57
N VAL A 49 -12.33 14.43 11.55
CA VAL A 49 -13.40 13.43 11.31
C VAL A 49 -14.81 13.99 11.48
N ALA A 50 -14.99 15.16 12.10
CA ALA A 50 -16.30 15.80 12.27
C ALA A 50 -17.08 15.94 10.95
N PRO A 51 -16.49 16.38 9.82
CA PRO A 51 -17.21 16.45 8.55
C PRO A 51 -17.70 15.09 8.05
N LEU A 52 -16.99 14.00 8.37
CA LEU A 52 -17.42 12.63 8.04
C LEU A 52 -18.58 12.18 8.92
N CYS A 53 -18.59 12.57 10.19
CA CYS A 53 -19.71 12.33 11.10
C CYS A 53 -20.97 13.08 10.64
N ASP A 54 -20.83 14.34 10.22
CA ASP A 54 -21.95 15.15 9.71
C ASP A 54 -22.54 14.55 8.42
N LEU A 55 -21.69 14.05 7.52
CA LEU A 55 -22.09 13.28 6.34
C LEU A 55 -22.76 11.94 6.64
N CYS A 56 -22.55 11.36 7.84
CA CYS A 56 -23.30 10.18 8.26
C CYS A 56 -24.76 10.52 8.62
N VAL A 57 -25.03 11.78 8.95
CA VAL A 57 -26.34 12.30 9.35
C VAL A 57 -27.10 12.88 8.15
N GLU A 58 -26.39 13.48 7.19
CA GLU A 58 -27.00 14.07 5.98
C GLU A 58 -27.25 13.02 4.88
N SER A 59 -28.48 12.98 4.36
CA SER A 59 -28.96 11.93 3.44
C SER A 59 -28.56 12.14 1.97
N SER A 60 -27.80 13.19 1.62
CA SER A 60 -27.46 13.54 0.23
C SER A 60 -26.03 13.12 -0.11
N PHE A 61 -25.93 12.08 -0.94
CA PHE A 61 -24.68 11.41 -1.33
C PHE A 61 -23.82 12.22 -2.30
N ASP A 62 -24.39 13.21 -3.00
CA ASP A 62 -23.71 13.93 -4.07
C ASP A 62 -22.57 14.83 -3.55
N ASP A 63 -22.70 15.37 -2.33
CA ASP A 63 -21.69 16.22 -1.70
C ASP A 63 -20.64 15.42 -0.89
N ALA A 64 -20.93 14.15 -0.59
CA ALA A 64 -20.06 13.28 0.23
C ALA A 64 -18.93 12.62 -0.56
N LYS A 65 -19.17 12.35 -1.85
CA LYS A 65 -18.24 11.63 -2.73
C LYS A 65 -16.87 12.30 -2.85
N PRO A 66 -16.74 13.64 -2.99
CA PRO A 66 -15.45 14.32 -3.03
C PRO A 66 -14.67 14.24 -1.71
N LEU A 67 -15.36 14.19 -0.56
CA LEU A 67 -14.71 14.08 0.76
C LEU A 67 -14.23 12.67 1.04
N VAL A 68 -15.05 11.66 0.73
CA VAL A 68 -14.63 10.26 0.68
C VAL A 68 -13.41 10.16 -0.26
N GLU A 69 -13.53 10.55 -1.52
CA GLU A 69 -12.40 10.51 -2.46
C GLU A 69 -11.16 11.29 -1.96
N ARG A 70 -11.32 12.44 -1.31
CA ARG A 70 -10.20 13.18 -0.66
C ARG A 70 -9.55 12.35 0.45
N TYR A 71 -10.30 11.83 1.41
CA TYR A 71 -9.75 11.04 2.51
C TYR A 71 -9.29 9.62 2.13
N PHE A 72 -9.74 9.09 0.97
CA PHE A 72 -9.39 7.76 0.47
C PHE A 72 -8.34 7.77 -0.66
N LEU A 73 -8.18 8.88 -1.38
CA LEU A 73 -7.22 9.02 -2.48
C LEU A 73 -6.03 9.93 -2.11
N ASP A 74 -6.00 10.52 -0.91
CA ASP A 74 -4.81 11.20 -0.39
C ASP A 74 -3.73 10.22 0.13
N GLU A 75 -3.85 8.91 -0.13
CA GLU A 75 -2.65 8.08 -0.33
C GLU A 75 -1.99 8.60 -1.60
N ASP A 76 -0.93 9.41 -1.38
CA ASP A 76 -0.14 10.22 -2.32
C ASP A 76 -0.30 9.81 -3.79
N LYS A 77 -0.55 10.77 -4.69
CA LYS A 77 -0.52 10.50 -6.15
C LYS A 77 0.79 9.85 -6.59
N GLU A 78 1.88 10.10 -5.88
CA GLU A 78 3.18 9.45 -6.08
C GLU A 78 3.18 7.98 -5.64
N GLU A 79 2.31 7.57 -4.71
CA GLU A 79 2.12 6.16 -4.34
C GLU A 79 1.46 5.33 -5.46
N ARG A 80 0.78 5.99 -6.38
CA ARG A 80 0.00 5.34 -7.44
C ARG A 80 0.78 5.04 -8.72
N GLN A 81 2.05 5.46 -8.82
CA GLN A 81 2.82 5.22 -10.06
C GLN A 81 3.43 3.81 -10.13
N ASP A 82 3.65 3.15 -8.99
CA ASP A 82 4.37 1.87 -8.92
C ASP A 82 3.63 0.80 -8.07
N HIS A 83 2.36 0.54 -8.41
CA HIS A 83 1.54 -0.47 -7.72
C HIS A 83 2.22 -1.84 -7.65
N VAL A 84 2.89 -2.23 -8.73
CA VAL A 84 3.62 -3.49 -8.81
C VAL A 84 4.82 -3.48 -7.85
N GLY A 85 5.63 -2.42 -7.80
CA GLY A 85 6.76 -2.32 -6.86
C GLY A 85 6.31 -2.35 -5.40
N ARG A 86 5.24 -1.61 -5.07
CA ARG A 86 4.60 -1.58 -3.75
C ARG A 86 4.04 -2.93 -3.34
N PHE A 87 3.46 -3.64 -4.31
CA PHE A 87 2.95 -4.99 -4.13
C PHE A 87 4.06 -5.95 -3.64
N PHE A 88 5.25 -5.92 -4.26
CA PHE A 88 6.40 -6.71 -3.81
C PHE A 88 6.87 -6.29 -2.41
N ILE A 89 7.07 -4.99 -2.18
CA ILE A 89 7.52 -4.43 -0.90
C ILE A 89 6.58 -4.78 0.26
N HIS A 90 5.28 -4.77 0.00
CA HIS A 90 4.29 -5.16 1.00
C HIS A 90 4.47 -6.60 1.47
N ARG A 91 4.82 -7.51 0.55
CA ARG A 91 4.95 -8.94 0.80
C ARG A 91 6.27 -9.34 1.47
N MET A 92 7.34 -8.57 1.28
CA MET A 92 8.66 -8.79 1.89
C MET A 92 8.74 -8.38 3.38
N GLU A 93 7.60 -8.44 4.08
CA GLU A 93 7.38 -8.19 5.50
C GLU A 93 7.74 -6.79 6.08
N LYS A 94 7.20 -6.54 7.28
CA LYS A 94 7.36 -5.32 8.11
C LYS A 94 8.83 -4.89 8.32
N ARG A 95 9.82 -5.77 8.08
CA ARG A 95 11.24 -5.52 8.33
C ARG A 95 11.86 -4.49 7.39
N LEU A 96 11.44 -4.44 6.12
CA LEU A 96 11.88 -3.38 5.20
C LEU A 96 11.21 -2.04 5.51
N ARG A 97 9.95 -2.07 6.00
CA ARG A 97 9.13 -0.87 6.28
C ARG A 97 9.67 0.01 7.42
N ALA A 98 10.56 -0.51 8.27
CA ALA A 98 10.99 0.18 9.48
C ALA A 98 11.94 1.37 9.21
N ASN A 99 12.58 1.46 8.04
CA ASN A 99 13.74 2.33 7.86
C ASN A 99 13.63 3.38 6.74
N ASP A 100 12.43 3.74 6.27
CA ASP A 100 12.26 4.69 5.15
C ASP A 100 12.93 4.25 3.82
N ILE A 101 13.54 3.06 3.80
CA ILE A 101 14.24 2.44 2.68
C ILE A 101 13.27 1.91 1.63
N THR A 102 12.07 1.52 2.04
CA THR A 102 11.03 0.98 1.15
C THR A 102 10.70 1.92 0.00
N LYS A 103 10.63 3.23 0.24
CA LYS A 103 10.33 4.21 -0.82
C LYS A 103 11.37 4.23 -1.94
N TYR A 104 12.62 3.84 -1.65
CA TYR A 104 13.70 3.73 -2.63
C TYR A 104 13.73 2.37 -3.33
N LEU A 105 13.24 1.33 -2.66
CA LEU A 105 13.19 -0.01 -3.25
C LEU A 105 11.96 -0.24 -4.13
N ILE A 106 10.84 0.45 -3.87
CA ILE A 106 9.62 0.42 -4.70
C ILE A 106 9.94 0.59 -6.20
N PRO A 107 10.60 1.68 -6.64
CA PRO A 107 10.87 1.89 -8.06
C PRO A 107 11.84 0.84 -8.63
N VAL A 108 12.76 0.31 -7.82
CA VAL A 108 13.67 -0.76 -8.25
C VAL A 108 12.89 -2.03 -8.58
N PHE A 109 11.97 -2.44 -7.69
CA PHE A 109 11.14 -3.62 -7.93
C PHE A 109 10.17 -3.40 -9.09
N ALA A 110 9.50 -2.25 -9.16
CA ALA A 110 8.62 -1.89 -10.27
C ALA A 110 9.35 -1.97 -11.62
N GLN A 111 10.50 -1.31 -11.73
CA GLN A 111 11.30 -1.32 -12.96
C GLN A 111 11.85 -2.71 -13.28
N SER A 112 12.21 -3.51 -12.26
CA SER A 112 12.67 -4.88 -12.49
C SER A 112 11.57 -5.74 -13.14
N VAL A 113 10.33 -5.60 -12.67
CA VAL A 113 9.16 -6.27 -13.26
C VAL A 113 8.87 -5.76 -14.66
N ALA A 114 8.84 -4.44 -14.86
CA ALA A 114 8.65 -3.85 -16.19
C ALA A 114 9.71 -4.33 -17.20
N SER A 115 10.97 -4.41 -16.77
CA SER A 115 12.08 -4.82 -17.65
C SER A 115 12.06 -6.31 -18.03
N LEU A 116 11.55 -7.18 -17.15
CA LEU A 116 11.49 -8.62 -17.41
C LEU A 116 10.19 -9.04 -18.10
N LEU A 117 9.04 -8.51 -17.66
CA LEU A 117 7.74 -8.89 -18.20
C LEU A 117 7.40 -8.11 -19.47
N GLY A 118 8.07 -6.99 -19.71
CA GLY A 118 7.74 -6.03 -20.76
C GLY A 118 6.68 -5.03 -20.31
N GLN A 119 6.67 -3.87 -20.98
CA GLN A 119 5.80 -2.75 -20.65
C GLN A 119 4.31 -3.10 -20.71
N GLU A 120 3.90 -3.89 -21.72
CA GLU A 120 2.49 -4.27 -21.90
C GLU A 120 1.95 -5.09 -20.71
N LYS A 121 2.67 -6.14 -20.29
CA LYS A 121 2.26 -6.94 -19.12
C LYS A 121 2.34 -6.14 -17.83
N TYR A 122 3.34 -5.26 -17.70
CA TYR A 122 3.46 -4.38 -16.55
C TYR A 122 2.27 -3.45 -16.41
N GLU A 123 1.85 -2.82 -17.51
CA GLU A 123 0.67 -1.95 -17.55
C GLU A 123 -0.61 -2.73 -17.26
N ASP A 124 -0.80 -3.93 -17.82
CA ASP A 124 -1.97 -4.80 -17.49
C ASP A 124 -2.05 -5.09 -15.98
N TYR A 125 -0.92 -5.50 -15.37
CA TYR A 125 -0.89 -5.76 -13.93
C TYR A 125 -1.13 -4.49 -13.10
N GLY A 126 -0.55 -3.36 -13.50
CA GLY A 126 -0.80 -2.06 -12.89
C GLY A 126 -2.29 -1.68 -12.90
N ASP A 127 -2.93 -1.82 -14.06
CA ASP A 127 -4.36 -1.56 -14.27
C ASP A 127 -5.25 -2.45 -13.40
N ARG A 128 -4.93 -3.75 -13.35
CA ARG A 128 -5.71 -4.73 -12.59
C ARG A 128 -5.55 -4.54 -11.08
N LEU A 129 -4.35 -4.19 -10.63
CA LEU A 129 -4.09 -3.77 -9.25
C LEU A 129 -4.88 -2.50 -8.92
N GLN A 130 -4.84 -1.49 -9.79
CA GLN A 130 -5.59 -0.25 -9.58
C GLN A 130 -7.10 -0.50 -9.51
N ARG A 131 -7.65 -1.34 -10.37
CA ARG A 131 -9.09 -1.72 -10.33
C ARG A 131 -9.44 -2.46 -9.05
N LEU A 132 -8.60 -3.39 -8.61
CA LEU A 132 -8.77 -4.09 -7.33
C LEU A 132 -8.77 -3.10 -6.17
N LEU A 133 -7.79 -2.21 -6.11
CA LEU A 133 -7.64 -1.19 -5.07
C LEU A 133 -8.85 -0.26 -5.07
N ASN A 134 -9.24 0.28 -6.21
CA ASN A 134 -10.42 1.14 -6.33
C ASN A 134 -11.70 0.47 -5.84
N LYS A 135 -11.87 -0.84 -6.11
CA LYS A 135 -13.03 -1.60 -5.64
C LYS A 135 -12.99 -1.82 -4.13
N THR A 136 -11.86 -2.26 -3.62
CA THR A 136 -11.68 -2.62 -2.20
C THR A 136 -11.64 -1.38 -1.30
N ILE A 137 -11.12 -0.25 -1.78
CA ILE A 137 -11.21 1.06 -1.12
C ILE A 137 -12.68 1.46 -0.93
N LYS A 138 -13.53 1.30 -1.95
CA LYS A 138 -14.98 1.54 -1.84
C LYS A 138 -15.66 0.61 -0.83
N GLU A 139 -15.10 -0.56 -0.59
CA GLU A 139 -15.56 -1.51 0.44
C GLU A 139 -14.94 -1.22 1.83
N GLY A 140 -14.12 -0.17 1.93
CA GLY A 140 -13.47 0.26 3.16
C GLY A 140 -12.30 -0.63 3.56
N MET A 141 -11.63 -1.27 2.60
CA MET A 141 -10.42 -2.06 2.83
C MET A 141 -9.17 -1.19 2.71
N THR A 142 -8.15 -1.50 3.50
CA THR A 142 -6.80 -0.96 3.30
C THR A 142 -6.15 -1.61 2.09
N TYR A 143 -5.08 -1.01 1.58
CA TYR A 143 -4.23 -1.62 0.55
C TYR A 143 -3.80 -3.06 0.91
N GLN A 144 -3.45 -3.29 2.18
CA GLN A 144 -3.05 -4.61 2.67
C GLN A 144 -4.21 -5.61 2.61
N GLU A 145 -5.36 -5.25 3.17
CA GLU A 145 -6.56 -6.09 3.13
C GLU A 145 -7.00 -6.38 1.69
N ALA A 146 -6.82 -5.42 0.77
CA ALA A 146 -7.11 -5.58 -0.65
C ALA A 146 -6.21 -6.64 -1.29
N LEU A 147 -4.91 -6.63 -1.00
CA LEU A 147 -3.95 -7.62 -1.50
C LEU A 147 -4.13 -9.00 -0.87
N GLU A 148 -4.55 -9.05 0.39
CA GLU A 148 -4.87 -10.28 1.12
C GLU A 148 -6.24 -10.88 0.72
N SER A 149 -7.09 -10.11 0.02
CA SER A 149 -8.35 -10.61 -0.53
C SER A 149 -8.15 -11.74 -1.55
N ARG A 150 -9.19 -12.55 -1.80
CA ARG A 150 -9.12 -13.65 -2.78
C ARG A 150 -8.69 -13.16 -4.18
N HIS A 151 -9.18 -12.00 -4.61
CA HIS A 151 -8.79 -11.42 -5.91
C HIS A 151 -7.35 -10.92 -5.88
N GLY A 152 -6.93 -10.28 -4.78
CA GLY A 152 -5.55 -9.87 -4.56
C GLY A 152 -4.57 -11.03 -4.57
N GLN A 153 -4.88 -12.14 -3.89
CA GLN A 153 -4.08 -13.37 -3.88
C GLN A 153 -4.00 -14.04 -5.26
N SER A 154 -5.09 -14.05 -6.02
CA SER A 154 -5.08 -14.58 -7.39
C SER A 154 -4.17 -13.75 -8.30
N LEU A 155 -4.29 -12.43 -8.24
CA LEU A 155 -3.46 -11.50 -9.03
C LEU A 155 -1.98 -11.58 -8.61
N THR A 156 -1.73 -11.72 -7.30
CA THR A 156 -0.40 -11.98 -6.71
C THR A 156 0.24 -13.19 -7.37
N GLN A 157 -0.44 -14.34 -7.35
CA GLN A 157 0.10 -15.59 -7.87
C GLN A 157 0.41 -15.50 -9.36
N GLU A 158 -0.42 -14.78 -10.12
CA GLU A 158 -0.20 -14.58 -11.55
C GLU A 158 1.05 -13.73 -11.83
N ILE A 159 1.21 -12.60 -11.14
CA ILE A 159 2.39 -11.74 -11.24
C ILE A 159 3.64 -12.54 -10.88
N LEU A 160 3.63 -13.25 -9.73
CA LEU A 160 4.77 -14.03 -9.26
C LEU A 160 5.12 -15.15 -10.23
N LYS A 161 4.13 -15.87 -10.78
CA LYS A 161 4.37 -16.96 -11.72
C LYS A 161 4.98 -16.45 -13.03
N SER A 162 4.43 -15.38 -13.61
CA SER A 162 4.99 -14.75 -14.80
C SER A 162 6.41 -14.25 -14.55
N TYR A 163 6.63 -13.60 -13.40
CA TYR A 163 7.92 -13.03 -13.05
C TYR A 163 8.99 -14.10 -12.79
N LYS A 164 8.65 -15.16 -12.04
CA LYS A 164 9.53 -16.32 -11.80
C LYS A 164 9.95 -16.99 -13.10
N HIS A 165 9.02 -17.13 -14.05
CA HIS A 165 9.32 -17.70 -15.36
C HIS A 165 10.39 -16.88 -16.10
N GLU A 166 10.24 -15.56 -16.16
CA GLU A 166 11.21 -14.69 -16.85
C GLU A 166 12.56 -14.60 -16.13
N ILE A 167 12.57 -14.64 -14.79
CA ILE A 167 13.82 -14.68 -13.99
C ILE A 167 14.66 -15.91 -14.35
N ALA A 168 14.04 -17.09 -14.43
CA ALA A 168 14.72 -18.33 -14.78
C ALA A 168 15.38 -18.27 -16.17
N ASN A 169 14.80 -17.46 -17.08
CA ASN A 169 15.27 -17.29 -18.45
C ASN A 169 16.28 -16.15 -18.62
N THR A 170 16.65 -15.45 -17.54
CA THR A 170 17.41 -14.20 -17.62
C THR A 170 18.76 -14.29 -16.87
N PRO A 171 19.87 -14.63 -17.56
CA PRO A 171 21.19 -14.74 -16.95
C PRO A 171 21.64 -13.43 -16.28
N GLY A 172 22.22 -13.55 -15.08
CA GLY A 172 22.73 -12.39 -14.32
C GLY A 172 21.64 -11.51 -13.72
N PHE A 173 20.37 -11.95 -13.69
CA PHE A 173 19.28 -11.20 -13.08
C PHE A 173 19.57 -10.82 -11.62
N LYS A 174 20.06 -11.79 -10.83
CA LYS A 174 20.47 -11.59 -9.42
C LYS A 174 21.38 -10.38 -9.26
N ASP A 175 22.50 -10.37 -9.99
CA ASP A 175 23.52 -9.33 -9.83
C ASP A 175 23.00 -7.98 -10.33
N ARG A 176 22.23 -7.97 -11.44
CA ARG A 176 21.58 -6.74 -11.94
C ARG A 176 20.61 -6.15 -10.92
N LEU A 177 19.76 -6.97 -10.31
CA LEU A 177 18.77 -6.51 -9.33
C LEU A 177 19.46 -5.97 -8.07
N LYS A 178 20.45 -6.69 -7.55
CA LYS A 178 21.24 -6.25 -6.38
C LYS A 178 22.00 -4.95 -6.65
N ASN A 179 22.61 -4.81 -7.82
CA ASN A 179 23.33 -3.58 -8.21
C ASN A 179 22.37 -2.38 -8.34
N LYS A 180 21.14 -2.59 -8.83
CA LYS A 180 20.13 -1.52 -8.87
C LYS A 180 19.69 -1.10 -7.47
N MET A 181 19.46 -2.07 -6.57
CA MET A 181 19.16 -1.76 -5.16
C MET A 181 20.31 -0.99 -4.51
N ASP A 182 21.55 -1.46 -4.67
CA ASP A 182 22.74 -0.79 -4.14
C ASP A 182 22.83 0.66 -4.64
N ALA A 183 22.69 0.88 -5.95
CA ALA A 183 22.75 2.20 -6.55
C ALA A 183 21.68 3.16 -6.00
N GLU A 184 20.43 2.70 -5.79
CA GLU A 184 19.38 3.54 -5.20
C GLU A 184 19.61 3.80 -3.70
N LEU A 185 20.12 2.82 -2.96
CA LEU A 185 20.41 2.97 -1.54
C LEU A 185 21.69 3.78 -1.25
N VAL A 186 22.64 3.86 -2.19
CA VAL A 186 23.80 4.75 -2.07
C VAL A 186 23.38 6.22 -2.15
N LYS A 187 22.35 6.56 -2.94
CA LYS A 187 21.79 7.94 -2.98
C LYS A 187 21.19 8.36 -1.63
N LEU A 188 20.81 7.40 -0.81
CA LEU A 188 20.22 7.59 0.51
C LEU A 188 21.26 7.95 1.58
N ARG A 189 22.54 7.68 1.34
CA ARG A 189 23.61 7.79 2.35
C ARG A 189 23.81 9.22 2.86
N SER A 190 23.42 10.23 2.08
CA SER A 190 23.41 11.65 2.49
C SER A 190 22.28 12.04 3.42
N ASN A 191 21.21 11.23 3.51
CA ASN A 191 19.99 11.56 4.24
C ASN A 191 19.96 10.96 5.66
N PHE A 192 20.80 9.96 5.95
CA PHE A 192 20.95 9.39 7.28
C PHE A 192 22.04 10.15 8.05
N ASN A 193 21.62 11.20 8.76
CA ASN A 193 22.48 11.98 9.65
C ASN A 193 22.88 11.14 10.88
N GLY A 194 24.00 10.41 10.78
CA GLY A 194 24.66 9.79 11.93
C GLY A 194 24.38 8.30 12.18
N GLU A 195 23.34 7.73 11.57
CA GLU A 195 23.15 6.27 11.55
C GLU A 195 23.81 5.67 10.31
N SER A 196 24.79 4.79 10.50
CA SER A 196 25.43 4.11 9.38
C SER A 196 24.50 3.03 8.81
N LEU A 197 23.74 3.35 7.77
CA LEU A 197 23.01 2.35 7.01
C LEU A 197 24.01 1.39 6.34
N ASN A 198 23.98 0.11 6.73
CA ASN A 198 24.73 -0.93 6.03
C ASN A 198 24.01 -1.33 4.74
N ILE A 199 24.37 -0.66 3.64
CA ILE A 199 23.76 -0.87 2.33
C ILE A 199 23.91 -2.32 1.86
N VAL A 200 25.09 -2.92 2.03
CA VAL A 200 25.37 -4.29 1.57
C VAL A 200 24.46 -5.30 2.27
N GLU A 201 24.32 -5.20 3.60
CA GLU A 201 23.40 -6.04 4.36
C GLU A 201 21.95 -5.81 3.96
N THR A 202 21.55 -4.55 3.75
CA THR A 202 20.19 -4.19 3.34
C THR A 202 19.85 -4.76 1.97
N VAL A 203 20.76 -4.66 0.99
CA VAL A 203 20.58 -5.21 -0.36
C VAL A 203 20.49 -6.73 -0.32
N ASN A 204 21.37 -7.38 0.46
CA ASN A 204 21.33 -8.84 0.61
C ASN A 204 20.02 -9.29 1.25
N PHE A 205 19.60 -8.64 2.33
CA PHE A 205 18.35 -8.93 3.02
C PHE A 205 17.14 -8.73 2.11
N ALA A 206 17.04 -7.59 1.43
CA ALA A 206 15.95 -7.31 0.49
C ALA A 206 15.90 -8.33 -0.67
N TYR A 207 17.07 -8.75 -1.17
CA TYR A 207 17.14 -9.78 -2.20
C TYR A 207 16.74 -11.17 -1.69
N GLU A 208 17.13 -11.54 -0.47
CA GLU A 208 16.74 -12.82 0.13
C GLU A 208 15.24 -12.88 0.42
N GLU A 209 14.64 -11.82 0.95
CA GLU A 209 13.19 -11.71 1.12
C GLU A 209 12.46 -11.78 -0.22
N PHE A 210 13.01 -11.12 -1.24
CA PHE A 210 12.50 -11.21 -2.60
C PHE A 210 12.52 -12.66 -3.12
N LEU A 211 13.61 -13.40 -2.89
CA LEU A 211 13.70 -14.81 -3.28
C LEU A 211 12.65 -15.66 -2.57
N ARG A 212 12.49 -15.49 -1.25
CA ARG A 212 11.47 -16.21 -0.47
C ARG A 212 10.05 -15.97 -0.97
N LEU A 213 9.79 -14.79 -1.54
CA LEU A 213 8.49 -14.45 -2.10
C LEU A 213 8.22 -15.15 -3.44
N ILE A 214 9.26 -15.37 -4.24
CA ILE A 214 9.12 -15.99 -5.58
C ILE A 214 9.34 -17.50 -5.56
N ASP A 215 9.94 -18.07 -4.52
CA ASP A 215 10.14 -19.52 -4.35
C ASP A 215 8.83 -20.25 -4.05
#